data_AF-A0A1C2GPT0-F1
#
_entry.id   AF-A0A1C2GPT0-F1
#
_cell.length_a   1.000
_cell.length_b   1.000
_cell.length_c   1.000
_cell.angle_alpha   90.00
_cell.angle_beta   90.00
_cell.angle_gamma   90.00
#
_symmetry.space_group_name_H-M   'P 1'
#
loop_
_entity.id
_entity.type
_entity.pdbx_description
1 polymer ?
#
loop_
_entity_poly.entity_id
_entity_poly.type
_entity_poly.pdbx_seq_one_letter_code
_entity_poly.pdbx_strand_id
1 'polypeptide(L)'
;MIGIIIEVLLSYVLLRIFEQKNLIVLGFTPVKLRLPQILSAFLLAAALCALDKWKDALLTHIEWNLNPLFTLGMLGIAFWWVLKAVLYEDLIFRGALLYIANRKLGEKWAIILSAVCFGVYHWFSYGLLGNPVMMIIVFIVTGTAGWIWAWSFVKTRSMALGFGLHLGYDFTEIVLFSKGPLGKQLLVSVQSSQYHQLIGLASLISFILPFLLLNILSYLLIRYCVKKQTAY
;
A
#
# COMPACT_ATOMS: atom_id res chain seq x y z
N MET A 1 16.45 -5.43 8.17
CA MET A 1 17.01 -4.92 6.89
C MET A 1 17.56 -6.04 6.00
N ILE A 2 17.99 -7.18 6.56
CA ILE A 2 18.43 -8.34 5.75
C ILE A 2 17.30 -8.95 4.90
N GLY A 3 16.03 -8.84 5.34
CA GLY A 3 14.86 -9.36 4.63
C GLY A 3 14.74 -8.86 3.18
N ILE A 4 14.83 -7.55 2.94
CA ILE A 4 14.74 -6.99 1.58
C ILE A 4 15.88 -7.50 0.69
N ILE A 5 17.10 -7.64 1.24
CA ILE A 5 18.24 -8.18 0.48
C ILE A 5 17.95 -9.63 0.09
N ILE A 6 17.44 -10.43 1.04
CA ILE A 6 17.02 -11.81 0.79
C ILE A 6 15.93 -11.86 -0.28
N GLU A 7 14.92 -10.98 -0.23
CA GLU A 7 13.83 -10.95 -1.21
C GLU A 7 14.29 -10.52 -2.60
N VAL A 8 15.24 -9.59 -2.70
CA VAL A 8 15.85 -9.20 -3.97
C VAL A 8 16.64 -10.38 -4.55
N LEU A 9 17.41 -11.09 -3.73
CA LEU A 9 18.16 -12.28 -4.14
C LEU A 9 17.22 -13.42 -4.55
N LEU A 10 16.19 -13.71 -3.75
CA LEU A 10 15.17 -14.71 -4.07
C LEU A 10 14.43 -14.34 -5.35
N SER A 11 14.04 -13.07 -5.52
CA SER A 11 13.41 -12.58 -6.74
C SER A 11 14.31 -12.81 -7.96
N TYR A 12 15.61 -12.50 -7.84
CA TYR A 12 16.58 -12.74 -8.90
C TYR A 12 16.69 -14.23 -9.25
N VAL A 13 16.84 -15.10 -8.24
CA VAL A 13 16.95 -16.56 -8.44
C VAL A 13 15.69 -17.13 -9.08
N LEU A 14 14.50 -16.77 -8.59
CA LEU A 14 13.22 -17.23 -9.13
C LEU A 14 13.05 -16.80 -10.59
N LEU A 15 13.35 -15.53 -10.91
CA LEU A 15 13.27 -15.03 -12.29
C LEU A 15 14.27 -15.72 -13.22
N ARG A 16 15.47 -16.04 -12.73
CA ARG A 16 16.46 -16.78 -13.51
C ARG A 16 16.02 -18.21 -13.79
N ILE A 17 15.56 -18.94 -12.77
CA ILE A 17 15.17 -20.34 -12.91
C ILE A 17 13.92 -20.50 -13.79
N PHE A 18 12.87 -19.70 -13.55
CA PHE A 18 11.58 -19.93 -14.17
C PHE A 18 11.35 -19.18 -15.48
N GLU A 19 12.05 -18.05 -15.69
CA GLU A 19 11.75 -17.13 -16.81
C GLU A 19 13.01 -16.71 -17.58
N GLN A 20 14.22 -17.08 -17.12
CA GLN A 20 15.51 -16.65 -17.67
C GLN A 20 15.66 -15.11 -17.74
N LYS A 21 15.00 -14.39 -16.82
CA LYS A 21 15.03 -12.92 -16.72
C LYS A 21 15.82 -12.45 -15.51
N ASN A 22 16.11 -11.14 -15.47
CA ASN A 22 16.72 -10.45 -14.33
C ASN A 22 15.70 -9.49 -13.69
N LEU A 23 16.12 -8.77 -12.64
CA LEU A 23 15.25 -7.85 -11.88
C LEU A 23 14.68 -6.67 -12.68
N ILE A 24 15.19 -6.38 -13.88
CA ILE A 24 14.70 -5.27 -14.72
C ILE A 24 13.22 -5.47 -15.08
N VAL A 25 12.75 -6.72 -15.14
CA VAL A 25 11.35 -7.04 -15.46
C VAL A 25 10.35 -6.63 -14.36
N LEU A 26 10.84 -6.27 -13.17
CA LEU A 26 10.02 -5.65 -12.13
C LEU A 26 9.62 -4.20 -12.50
N GLY A 27 10.27 -3.64 -13.52
CA GLY A 27 9.76 -2.53 -14.30
C GLY A 27 10.02 -1.15 -13.71
N PHE A 28 11.04 -0.96 -12.87
CA PHE A 28 11.46 0.37 -12.39
C PHE A 28 12.17 1.23 -13.46
N THR A 29 12.43 0.65 -14.63
CA THR A 29 13.00 1.34 -15.80
C THR A 29 12.00 1.40 -16.97
N PRO A 30 12.08 2.43 -17.84
CA PRO A 30 12.95 3.61 -17.73
C PRO A 30 12.43 4.60 -16.68
N VAL A 31 13.33 5.16 -15.88
CA VAL A 31 12.98 6.04 -14.74
C VAL A 31 12.12 7.23 -15.15
N LYS A 32 12.36 7.83 -16.33
CA LYS A 32 11.56 8.95 -16.85
C LYS A 32 10.07 8.63 -17.00
N LEU A 33 9.71 7.36 -17.23
CA LEU A 33 8.33 6.91 -17.30
C LEU A 33 7.78 6.49 -15.94
N ARG A 34 8.61 5.86 -15.11
CA ARG A 34 8.20 5.24 -13.85
C ARG A 34 8.15 6.21 -12.69
N LEU A 35 9.03 7.20 -12.65
CA LEU A 35 9.04 8.22 -11.59
C LEU A 35 7.73 9.02 -11.57
N PRO A 36 7.18 9.51 -12.70
CA PRO A 36 5.85 10.14 -12.69
C PRO A 36 4.73 9.19 -12.21
N GLN A 37 4.82 7.89 -12.50
CA GLN A 37 3.86 6.90 -12.00
C GLN A 37 3.93 6.80 -10.47
N ILE A 38 5.14 6.63 -9.91
CA ILE A 38 5.34 6.58 -8.46
C ILE A 38 4.82 7.87 -7.81
N LEU A 39 5.22 9.04 -8.33
CA LEU A 39 4.87 10.33 -7.73
C LEU A 39 3.37 10.62 -7.79
N SER A 40 2.73 10.41 -8.94
CA SER A 40 1.28 10.65 -9.07
C SER A 40 0.45 9.69 -8.21
N ALA A 41 0.83 8.42 -8.14
CA ALA A 41 0.20 7.44 -7.27
C ALA A 41 0.42 7.77 -5.78
N PHE A 42 1.65 8.13 -5.41
CA PHE A 42 1.99 8.56 -4.05
C PHE A 42 1.13 9.74 -3.62
N LEU A 43 1.06 10.79 -4.44
CA LEU A 43 0.30 12.00 -4.12
C LEU A 43 -1.20 11.72 -4.02
N LEU A 44 -1.75 10.87 -4.90
CA LEU A 44 -3.15 10.46 -4.82
C LEU A 44 -3.45 9.74 -3.49
N ALA A 45 -2.66 8.71 -3.17
CA ALA A 45 -2.86 7.91 -1.96
C ALA A 45 -2.65 8.74 -0.69
N ALA A 46 -1.63 9.60 -0.68
CA ALA A 46 -1.36 10.52 0.41
C ALA A 46 -2.51 11.51 0.62
N ALA A 47 -3.03 12.11 -0.46
CA ALA A 47 -4.16 13.04 -0.37
C ALA A 47 -5.42 12.34 0.16
N LEU A 48 -5.75 11.15 -0.32
CA LEU A 48 -6.92 10.40 0.13
C LEU A 48 -6.79 9.93 1.58
N CYS A 49 -5.59 9.49 1.99
CA CYS A 49 -5.32 9.15 3.39
C CYS A 49 -5.46 10.39 4.28
N ALA A 50 -4.91 11.54 3.88
CA ALA A 50 -5.05 12.77 4.65
C ALA A 50 -6.51 13.21 4.77
N LEU A 51 -7.27 13.21 3.67
CA LEU A 51 -8.70 13.52 3.68
C LEU A 51 -9.48 12.59 4.62
N ASP A 52 -9.15 11.31 4.65
CA ASP A 52 -9.71 10.36 5.60
C ASP A 52 -9.45 10.75 7.06
N LYS A 53 -8.19 11.07 7.41
CA LYS A 53 -7.84 11.46 8.78
C LYS A 53 -8.46 12.79 9.21
N TRP A 54 -8.65 13.72 8.28
CA TRP A 54 -9.39 14.96 8.53
C TRP A 54 -10.89 14.73 8.68
N LYS A 55 -11.48 13.86 7.86
CA LYS A 55 -12.88 13.43 7.99
C LYS A 55 -13.11 12.78 9.36
N ASP A 56 -12.23 11.86 9.78
CA ASP A 56 -12.33 11.22 11.10
C ASP A 56 -12.21 12.26 12.23
N ALA A 57 -11.31 13.23 12.11
CA ALA A 57 -11.18 14.33 13.07
C ALA A 57 -12.46 15.17 13.20
N LEU A 58 -13.08 15.52 12.06
CA LEU A 58 -14.36 16.24 12.03
C LEU A 58 -15.49 15.43 12.67
N LEU A 59 -15.56 14.14 12.40
CA LEU A 59 -16.62 13.27 12.91
C LEU A 59 -16.47 12.95 14.40
N THR A 60 -15.24 12.87 14.91
CA THR A 60 -14.97 12.44 16.30
C THR A 60 -14.56 13.58 17.23
N HIS A 61 -14.42 14.81 16.71
CA HIS A 61 -13.83 15.95 17.40
C HIS A 61 -12.42 15.66 17.97
N ILE A 62 -11.61 14.95 17.18
CA ILE A 62 -10.17 14.84 17.44
C ILE A 62 -9.48 16.06 16.81
N GLU A 63 -8.50 16.61 17.51
CA GLU A 63 -7.61 17.65 16.99
C GLU A 63 -6.26 17.05 16.61
N TRP A 64 -5.64 17.61 15.57
CA TRP A 64 -4.31 17.22 15.11
C TRP A 64 -3.30 18.28 15.49
N ASN A 65 -2.45 17.98 16.48
CA ASN A 65 -1.43 18.89 16.95
C ASN A 65 -0.06 18.50 16.40
N LEU A 66 0.74 19.52 16.05
CA LEU A 66 2.14 19.31 15.71
C LEU A 66 2.89 18.74 16.91
N ASN A 67 3.69 17.71 16.67
CA ASN A 67 4.59 17.17 17.67
C ASN A 67 5.81 18.10 17.82
N PRO A 68 5.99 18.77 18.98
CA PRO A 68 7.10 19.71 19.17
C PRO A 68 8.47 19.03 19.18
N LEU A 69 8.51 17.71 19.37
CA LEU A 69 9.75 16.91 19.34
C LEU A 69 10.09 16.41 17.94
N PHE A 70 9.20 16.60 16.95
CA PHE A 70 9.44 16.11 15.60
C PHE A 70 10.54 16.92 14.90
N THR A 71 11.48 16.22 14.27
CA THR A 71 12.62 16.83 13.57
C THR A 71 12.74 16.30 12.14
N LEU A 72 13.49 17.00 11.29
CA LEU A 72 13.82 16.51 9.95
C LEU A 72 14.60 15.19 9.98
N GLY A 73 15.42 14.97 11.02
CA GLY A 73 16.10 13.69 11.23
C GLY A 73 15.10 12.55 11.47
N MET A 74 14.08 12.78 12.31
CA MET A 74 12.99 11.81 12.52
C MET A 74 12.20 11.56 11.25
N LEU A 75 11.91 12.59 10.44
CA LEU A 75 11.26 12.44 9.14
C LEU A 75 12.05 11.50 8.23
N GLY A 76 13.36 11.69 8.12
CA GLY A 76 14.22 10.82 7.31
C GLY A 76 14.23 9.37 7.79
N ILE A 77 14.31 9.14 9.10
CA ILE A 77 14.28 7.80 9.70
C ILE A 77 12.92 7.13 9.47
N ALA A 78 11.83 7.86 9.69
CA ALA A 78 10.47 7.36 9.52
C ALA A 78 10.17 7.05 8.04
N PHE A 79 10.51 7.96 7.13
CA PHE A 79 10.42 7.70 5.69
C PHE A 79 11.22 6.47 5.28
N TRP A 80 12.47 6.33 5.76
CA TRP A 80 13.29 5.17 5.47
C TRP A 80 12.68 3.87 6.00
N TRP A 81 12.07 3.91 7.17
CA TRP A 81 11.36 2.76 7.74
C TRP A 81 10.17 2.35 6.87
N VAL A 82 9.31 3.30 6.50
CA VAL A 82 8.12 3.03 5.67
C VAL A 82 8.53 2.53 4.29
N LEU A 83 9.53 3.17 3.66
CA LEU A 83 10.05 2.76 2.36
C LEU A 83 10.50 1.30 2.36
N LYS A 84 11.19 0.88 3.43
CA LYS A 84 11.62 -0.52 3.60
C LYS A 84 10.44 -1.47 3.80
N ALA A 85 9.47 -1.11 4.64
CA ALA A 85 8.31 -1.94 4.91
C ALA A 85 7.50 -2.19 3.62
N VAL A 86 7.21 -1.12 2.88
CA VAL A 86 6.46 -1.18 1.62
C VAL A 86 7.23 -1.98 0.56
N LEU A 87 8.54 -1.73 0.42
CA LEU A 87 9.36 -2.46 -0.56
C LEU A 87 9.41 -3.96 -0.24
N TYR A 88 9.47 -4.33 1.04
CA TYR A 88 9.48 -5.73 1.49
C TYR A 88 8.21 -6.45 1.02
N GLU A 89 7.05 -5.89 1.35
CA GLU A 89 5.77 -6.49 0.95
C GLU A 89 5.59 -6.52 -0.58
N ASP A 90 5.92 -5.42 -1.26
CA ASP A 90 5.77 -5.37 -2.71
C ASP A 90 6.69 -6.35 -3.44
N LEU A 91 7.91 -6.62 -2.94
CA LEU A 91 8.78 -7.64 -3.52
C LEU A 91 8.20 -9.05 -3.38
N ILE A 92 7.57 -9.37 -2.24
CA ILE A 92 6.89 -10.66 -2.04
C ILE A 92 5.70 -10.78 -3.01
N PHE A 93 4.77 -9.83 -2.97
CA PHE A 93 3.45 -10.01 -3.57
C PHE A 93 3.34 -9.51 -5.02
N ARG A 94 4.22 -8.59 -5.44
CA ARG A 94 4.21 -7.96 -6.78
C ARG A 94 5.57 -8.01 -7.49
N GLY A 95 6.59 -8.55 -6.83
CA GLY A 95 7.89 -8.80 -7.41
C GLY A 95 7.89 -10.03 -8.33
N ALA A 96 8.89 -10.90 -8.14
CA ALA A 96 9.10 -12.05 -9.02
C ALA A 96 7.88 -12.99 -9.09
N LEU A 97 7.19 -13.22 -7.97
CA LEU A 97 6.06 -14.15 -7.91
C LEU A 97 4.89 -13.71 -8.79
N LEU A 98 4.51 -12.43 -8.76
CA LEU A 98 3.45 -11.91 -9.63
C LEU A 98 3.88 -11.94 -11.10
N TYR A 99 5.14 -11.60 -11.40
CA TYR A 99 5.67 -11.69 -12.76
C TYR A 99 5.53 -13.12 -13.31
N ILE A 100 6.00 -14.12 -12.57
CA ILE A 100 5.97 -15.53 -12.96
C ILE A 100 4.51 -16.03 -13.08
N ALA A 101 3.66 -15.72 -12.09
CA ALA A 101 2.25 -16.09 -12.13
C ALA A 101 1.55 -15.51 -13.36
N ASN A 102 1.86 -14.25 -13.72
CA ASN A 102 1.29 -13.61 -14.89
C ASN A 102 1.70 -14.28 -16.20
N ARG A 103 2.95 -14.75 -16.29
CA ARG A 103 3.48 -15.48 -17.46
C ARG A 103 2.92 -16.88 -17.59
N LYS A 104 2.73 -17.59 -16.46
CA LYS A 104 2.35 -19.01 -16.44
C LYS A 104 0.86 -19.28 -16.32
N LEU A 105 0.14 -18.45 -15.56
CA LEU A 105 -1.29 -18.60 -15.26
C LEU A 105 -2.16 -17.58 -16.00
N GLY A 106 -1.55 -16.55 -16.58
CA GLY A 106 -2.23 -15.44 -17.25
C GLY A 106 -2.69 -14.32 -16.32
N GLU A 107 -3.07 -13.20 -16.92
CA GLU A 107 -3.38 -11.93 -16.23
C GLU A 107 -4.42 -12.09 -15.11
N LYS A 108 -5.54 -12.76 -15.40
CA LYS A 108 -6.66 -12.91 -14.46
C LYS A 108 -6.22 -13.66 -13.19
N TRP A 109 -5.57 -14.82 -13.33
CA TRP A 109 -5.23 -15.68 -12.21
C TRP A 109 -4.06 -15.14 -11.39
N ALA A 110 -3.11 -14.47 -12.04
CA ALA A 110 -2.00 -13.83 -11.34
C ALA A 110 -2.46 -12.70 -10.41
N ILE A 111 -3.41 -11.87 -10.88
CA ILE A 111 -4.00 -10.80 -10.06
C ILE A 111 -4.77 -11.39 -8.87
N ILE A 112 -5.61 -12.40 -9.11
CA ILE A 112 -6.38 -13.07 -8.04
C ILE A 112 -5.44 -13.66 -6.99
N LEU A 113 -4.41 -14.41 -7.42
CA LEU A 113 -3.46 -15.05 -6.52
C LEU A 113 -2.72 -14.02 -5.66
N SER A 114 -2.18 -12.97 -6.27
CA SER A 114 -1.48 -11.89 -5.53
C SER A 114 -2.40 -11.19 -4.53
N ALA A 115 -3.64 -10.87 -4.93
CA ALA A 115 -4.62 -10.23 -4.06
C ALA A 115 -5.00 -11.10 -2.85
N VAL A 116 -5.29 -12.39 -3.09
CA VAL A 116 -5.66 -13.35 -2.04
C VAL A 116 -4.50 -13.55 -1.07
N CYS A 117 -3.29 -13.81 -1.57
CA CYS A 117 -2.11 -13.99 -0.72
C CYS A 117 -1.83 -12.76 0.15
N PHE A 118 -1.99 -11.55 -0.41
CA PHE A 118 -1.81 -10.32 0.33
C PHE A 118 -2.87 -10.10 1.42
N GLY A 119 -4.13 -10.40 1.11
CA GLY A 119 -5.21 -10.32 2.10
C GLY A 119 -5.04 -11.31 3.25
N VAL A 120 -4.66 -12.55 2.93
CA VAL A 120 -4.41 -13.61 3.93
C VAL A 120 -3.17 -13.30 4.77
N TYR A 121 -2.11 -12.76 4.17
CA TYR A 121 -0.91 -12.33 4.90
C TYR A 121 -1.25 -11.37 6.05
N HIS A 122 -2.23 -10.48 5.85
CA HIS A 122 -2.66 -9.53 6.87
C HIS A 122 -3.39 -10.16 8.06
N TRP A 123 -3.87 -11.39 7.96
CA TRP A 123 -4.37 -12.11 9.13
C TRP A 123 -3.24 -12.42 10.11
N PHE A 124 -2.05 -12.73 9.58
CA PHE A 124 -0.88 -13.05 10.39
C PHE A 124 -0.18 -11.79 10.88
N SER A 125 0.05 -10.81 9.99
CA SER A 125 0.77 -9.59 10.37
C SER A 125 0.00 -8.75 11.39
N TYR A 126 -1.33 -8.77 11.37
CA TYR A 126 -2.18 -8.08 12.34
C TYR A 126 -2.63 -8.96 13.51
N GLY A 127 -2.25 -10.25 13.56
CA GLY A 127 -2.58 -11.14 14.68
C GLY A 127 -4.09 -11.41 14.84
N LEU A 128 -4.82 -11.58 13.73
CA LEU A 128 -6.29 -11.66 13.71
C LEU A 128 -6.85 -13.08 13.80
N LEU A 129 -6.00 -14.11 13.87
CA LEU A 129 -6.44 -15.49 13.97
C LEU A 129 -7.32 -15.69 15.21
N GLY A 130 -8.49 -16.29 15.01
CA GLY A 130 -9.51 -16.44 16.05
C GLY A 130 -10.59 -15.36 16.06
N ASN A 131 -10.50 -14.34 15.20
CA ASN A 131 -11.55 -13.33 15.00
C ASN A 131 -12.08 -13.35 13.54
N PRO A 132 -13.04 -14.23 13.21
CA PRO A 132 -13.51 -14.41 11.83
C PRO A 132 -14.06 -13.13 11.19
N VAL A 133 -14.75 -12.28 11.97
CA VAL A 133 -15.34 -11.03 11.46
C VAL A 133 -14.24 -10.07 11.02
N MET A 134 -13.23 -9.85 11.87
CA MET A 134 -12.11 -8.97 11.51
C MET A 134 -11.25 -9.57 10.40
N MET A 135 -11.07 -10.89 10.35
CA MET A 135 -10.38 -11.56 9.26
C MET A 135 -11.07 -11.28 7.91
N ILE A 136 -12.41 -11.38 7.84
CA ILE A 136 -13.17 -11.07 6.61
C ILE A 136 -13.01 -9.60 6.23
N ILE A 137 -13.18 -8.69 7.18
CA ILE A 137 -13.07 -7.24 6.93
C ILE A 137 -11.68 -6.89 6.41
N VAL A 138 -10.62 -7.34 7.08
CA VAL A 138 -9.23 -7.07 6.69
C VAL A 138 -8.89 -7.74 5.36
N PHE A 139 -9.37 -8.96 5.11
CA PHE A 139 -9.19 -9.62 3.82
C PHE A 139 -9.81 -8.82 2.68
N ILE A 140 -11.02 -8.30 2.85
CA ILE A 140 -11.68 -7.47 1.83
C ILE A 140 -10.89 -6.17 1.61
N VAL A 141 -10.56 -5.45 2.68
CA VAL A 141 -9.87 -4.16 2.61
C VAL A 141 -8.48 -4.30 1.96
N THR A 142 -7.64 -5.17 2.50
CA THR A 142 -6.26 -5.34 2.03
C THR A 142 -6.21 -6.12 0.71
N GLY A 143 -7.06 -7.14 0.54
CA GLY A 143 -7.14 -7.92 -0.69
C GLY A 143 -7.60 -7.08 -1.89
N THR A 144 -8.54 -6.16 -1.72
CA THR A 144 -8.96 -5.25 -2.82
C THR A 144 -7.87 -4.23 -3.16
N ALA A 145 -7.15 -3.70 -2.17
CA ALA A 145 -5.95 -2.89 -2.43
C ALA A 145 -4.89 -3.70 -3.21
N GLY A 146 -4.64 -4.93 -2.76
CA GLY A 146 -3.72 -5.84 -3.44
C GLY A 146 -4.14 -6.19 -4.87
N TRP A 147 -5.44 -6.28 -5.14
CA TRP A 147 -5.99 -6.47 -6.48
C TRP A 147 -5.68 -5.28 -7.38
N ILE A 148 -5.91 -4.05 -6.91
CA ILE A 148 -5.60 -2.82 -7.66
C ILE A 148 -4.10 -2.74 -7.99
N TRP A 149 -3.24 -3.03 -7.01
CA TRP A 149 -1.79 -2.96 -7.21
C TRP A 149 -1.29 -4.04 -8.16
N ALA A 150 -1.77 -5.29 -8.05
CA ALA A 150 -1.43 -6.35 -8.98
C ALA A 150 -1.96 -6.07 -10.40
N TRP A 151 -3.16 -5.53 -10.53
CA TRP A 151 -3.70 -5.09 -11.82
C TRP A 151 -2.87 -3.94 -12.43
N SER A 152 -2.43 -3.00 -11.60
CA SER A 152 -1.52 -1.93 -12.04
C SER A 152 -0.22 -2.48 -12.61
N PHE A 153 0.34 -3.53 -12.00
CA PHE A 153 1.52 -4.21 -12.50
C PHE A 153 1.26 -4.89 -13.84
N VAL A 154 0.16 -5.63 -13.97
CA VAL A 154 -0.19 -6.29 -15.24
C VAL A 154 -0.42 -5.27 -16.36
N LYS A 155 -1.06 -4.14 -16.05
CA LYS A 155 -1.36 -3.09 -17.04
C LYS A 155 -0.11 -2.30 -17.46
N THR A 156 0.78 -1.99 -16.51
CA THR A 156 1.96 -1.12 -16.73
C THR A 156 3.26 -1.88 -16.91
N ARG A 157 3.25 -3.21 -16.74
CA ARG A 157 4.45 -4.08 -16.68
C ARG A 157 5.49 -3.57 -15.68
N SER A 158 5.02 -3.03 -14.55
CA SER A 158 5.87 -2.35 -13.58
C SER A 158 5.24 -2.30 -12.20
N MET A 159 6.05 -2.46 -11.17
CA MET A 159 5.64 -2.26 -9.78
C MET A 159 5.43 -0.78 -9.44
N ALA A 160 5.95 0.14 -10.24
CA ALA A 160 6.06 1.57 -9.92
C ALA A 160 4.74 2.22 -9.47
N LEU A 161 3.64 1.94 -10.17
CA LEU A 161 2.35 2.58 -9.86
C LEU A 161 1.75 2.03 -8.56
N GLY A 162 1.72 0.70 -8.39
CA GLY A 162 1.25 0.06 -7.16
C GLY A 162 2.11 0.46 -5.95
N PHE A 163 3.43 0.46 -6.13
CA PHE A 163 4.38 0.89 -5.12
C PHE A 163 4.17 2.33 -4.67
N GLY A 164 3.89 3.25 -5.62
CA GLY A 164 3.55 4.63 -5.29
C GLY A 164 2.26 4.73 -4.44
N LEU A 165 1.22 3.97 -4.80
CA LEU A 165 -0.05 3.95 -4.05
C LEU A 165 0.18 3.44 -2.62
N HIS A 166 0.90 2.34 -2.47
CA HIS A 166 1.20 1.72 -1.18
C HIS A 166 2.05 2.68 -0.31
N LEU A 167 3.15 3.18 -0.86
CA LEU A 167 4.06 4.09 -0.16
C LEU A 167 3.37 5.41 0.26
N GLY A 168 2.52 5.97 -0.60
CA GLY A 168 1.83 7.22 -0.30
C GLY A 168 0.82 7.11 0.84
N TYR A 169 0.09 5.99 0.88
CA TYR A 169 -0.86 5.72 1.96
C TYR A 169 -0.12 5.53 3.28
N ASP A 170 0.84 4.59 3.33
CA ASP A 170 1.56 4.25 4.56
C ASP A 170 2.40 5.41 5.09
N PHE A 171 3.06 6.16 4.20
CA PHE A 171 3.82 7.34 4.63
C PHE A 171 2.91 8.36 5.29
N THR A 172 1.75 8.64 4.70
CA THR A 172 0.81 9.62 5.26
C THR A 172 0.23 9.11 6.58
N GLU A 173 -0.21 7.86 6.62
CA GLU A 173 -0.82 7.29 7.81
C GLU A 173 0.17 7.24 8.99
N ILE A 174 1.38 6.70 8.74
CA ILE A 174 2.36 6.45 9.80
C ILE A 174 3.12 7.73 10.15
N VAL A 175 3.60 8.49 9.17
CA VAL A 175 4.52 9.61 9.39
C VAL A 175 3.78 10.93 9.59
N LEU A 176 2.77 11.22 8.77
CA LEU A 176 2.01 12.47 8.93
C LEU A 176 1.07 12.37 10.13
N PHE A 177 0.30 11.29 10.25
CA PHE A 177 -0.76 11.17 11.26
C PHE A 177 -0.44 10.29 12.46
N SER A 178 0.79 9.79 12.58
CA SER A 178 1.24 8.95 13.71
C SER A 178 0.38 7.70 13.95
N LYS A 179 -0.24 7.15 12.90
CA LYS A 179 -1.08 5.94 12.96
C LYS A 179 -0.28 4.72 12.52
N GLY A 180 0.78 4.40 13.28
CA GLY A 180 1.61 3.25 12.98
C GLY A 180 2.57 2.88 14.11
N PRO A 181 3.47 1.92 13.88
CA PRO A 181 4.32 1.36 14.93
C PRO A 181 5.46 2.30 15.36
N LEU A 182 5.65 3.43 14.69
CA LEU A 182 6.74 4.38 14.97
C LEU A 182 6.41 5.38 16.10
N GLY A 183 5.26 5.27 16.74
CA GLY A 183 4.83 6.19 17.79
C GLY A 183 4.48 7.58 17.27
N LYS A 184 4.71 8.62 18.08
CA LYS A 184 4.37 10.02 17.74
C LYS A 184 5.33 10.59 16.68
N GLN A 185 4.80 10.83 15.49
CA GLN A 185 5.48 11.42 14.34
C GLN A 185 5.07 12.89 14.18
N LEU A 186 4.67 13.36 12.99
CA LEU A 186 4.45 14.78 12.73
C LEU A 186 3.20 15.33 13.44
N LEU A 187 2.03 14.74 13.18
CA LEU A 187 0.76 15.12 13.81
C LEU A 187 0.34 14.07 14.82
N VAL A 188 -0.06 14.52 16.00
CA VAL A 188 -0.54 13.67 17.10
C VAL A 188 -2.00 13.99 17.35
N SER A 189 -2.83 12.94 17.39
CA SER A 189 -4.25 13.08 17.72
C SER A 189 -4.43 13.43 19.18
N VAL A 190 -5.16 14.51 19.46
CA VAL A 190 -5.58 14.94 20.81
C VAL A 190 -7.10 14.88 20.88
N GLN A 191 -7.63 14.28 21.94
CA GLN A 191 -9.07 14.25 22.18
C GLN A 191 -9.49 15.62 22.74
N SER A 192 -10.40 16.31 22.03
CA SER A 192 -10.98 17.55 22.54
C SER A 192 -11.97 17.28 23.67
N SER A 193 -12.46 18.34 24.31
CA SER A 193 -13.55 18.24 25.31
C SER A 193 -14.87 17.70 24.74
N GLN A 194 -15.04 17.72 23.42
CA GLN A 194 -16.22 17.23 22.70
C GLN A 194 -15.97 15.86 22.03
N TYR A 195 -14.83 15.23 22.32
CA TYR A 195 -14.48 13.95 21.73
C TYR A 195 -15.57 12.91 21.97
N HIS A 196 -15.94 12.21 20.91
CA HIS A 196 -16.76 11.02 20.99
C HIS A 196 -16.27 9.96 20.02
N GLN A 197 -16.45 8.70 20.42
CA GLN A 197 -16.09 7.57 19.59
C GLN A 197 -17.25 7.20 18.67
N LEU A 198 -16.94 6.90 17.41
CA LEU A 198 -17.90 6.27 16.51
C LEU A 198 -18.16 4.83 16.98
N ILE A 199 -19.42 4.43 16.99
CA ILE A 199 -19.85 3.09 17.39
C ILE A 199 -20.74 2.44 16.32
N GLY A 200 -20.81 1.11 16.35
CA GLY A 200 -21.69 0.31 15.51
C GLY A 200 -21.42 0.50 14.01
N LEU A 201 -22.49 0.76 13.24
CA LEU A 201 -22.39 0.91 11.79
C LEU A 201 -21.58 2.15 11.38
N ALA A 202 -21.64 3.23 12.16
CA ALA A 202 -20.90 4.45 11.84
C ALA A 202 -19.38 4.22 11.87
N SER A 203 -18.87 3.48 12.87
CA SER A 203 -17.44 3.14 12.92
C SER A 203 -17.03 2.20 11.79
N LEU A 204 -17.87 1.23 11.44
CA LEU A 204 -17.59 0.29 10.35
C LEU A 204 -17.54 1.01 9.00
N ILE A 205 -18.50 1.90 8.74
CA ILE A 205 -18.53 2.71 7.51
C ILE A 205 -17.32 3.63 7.47
N SER A 206 -17.00 4.33 8.57
CA SER A 206 -15.83 5.22 8.60
C SER A 206 -14.53 4.48 8.34
N PHE A 207 -14.41 3.24 8.82
CA PHE A 207 -13.26 2.37 8.58
C PHE A 207 -13.17 1.88 7.13
N ILE A 208 -14.27 1.41 6.52
CA ILE A 208 -14.24 0.81 5.17
C ILE A 208 -14.17 1.86 4.06
N LEU A 209 -14.87 2.98 4.22
CA LEU A 209 -15.03 4.03 3.22
C LEU A 209 -13.71 4.52 2.59
N PRO A 210 -12.66 4.88 3.34
CA PRO A 210 -11.42 5.38 2.74
C PRO A 210 -10.75 4.35 1.83
N PHE A 211 -10.77 3.07 2.19
CA PHE A 211 -10.20 2.01 1.36
C PHE A 211 -11.01 1.80 0.09
N LEU A 212 -12.34 1.85 0.17
CA LEU A 212 -13.19 1.81 -1.02
C LEU A 212 -12.92 3.00 -1.95
N LEU A 213 -12.84 4.22 -1.42
CA LEU A 213 -12.56 5.43 -2.21
C LEU A 213 -11.18 5.36 -2.85
N LEU A 214 -10.14 4.96 -2.09
CA LEU A 214 -8.80 4.76 -2.62
C LEU A 214 -8.79 3.75 -3.77
N ASN A 215 -9.46 2.61 -3.60
CA ASN A 215 -9.52 1.58 -4.62
C ASN A 215 -10.30 2.02 -5.86
N ILE A 216 -11.43 2.70 -5.71
CA ILE A 216 -12.24 3.21 -6.83
C ILE A 216 -11.46 4.28 -7.59
N LEU A 217 -10.88 5.27 -6.91
CA LEU A 217 -10.15 6.36 -7.57
C LEU A 217 -8.87 5.86 -8.23
N SER A 218 -8.15 4.94 -7.57
CA SER A 218 -7.01 4.25 -8.19
C SER A 218 -7.44 3.44 -9.40
N TYR A 219 -8.59 2.74 -9.33
CA TYR A 219 -9.14 2.01 -10.46
C TYR A 219 -9.41 2.93 -11.65
N LEU A 220 -10.08 4.06 -11.43
CA LEU A 220 -10.41 5.04 -12.47
C LEU A 220 -9.13 5.64 -13.07
N LEU A 221 -8.19 6.07 -12.23
CA LEU A 221 -6.89 6.59 -12.67
C LEU A 221 -6.18 5.57 -13.57
N ILE A 222 -6.06 4.34 -13.10
CA ILE A 222 -5.39 3.28 -13.86
C ILE A 222 -6.18 3.01 -15.15
N ARG A 223 -7.52 2.91 -15.10
CA ARG A 223 -8.36 2.57 -16.26
C ARG A 223 -8.21 3.60 -17.38
N TYR A 224 -8.32 4.88 -17.06
CA TYR A 224 -8.48 5.96 -18.04
C TYR A 224 -7.20 6.75 -18.31
N CYS A 225 -6.32 6.92 -17.33
CA CYS A 225 -5.12 7.75 -17.47
C CYS A 225 -3.85 6.95 -17.78
N VAL A 226 -3.85 5.63 -17.54
CA VAL A 226 -2.68 4.77 -17.75
C VAL A 226 -2.86 3.90 -18.99
N LYS A 227 -1.93 4.03 -19.95
CA LYS A 227 -1.88 3.20 -21.16
C LYS A 227 -1.39 1.78 -20.85
N LYS A 228 -2.06 0.78 -21.42
CA LYS A 228 -1.61 -0.62 -21.32
C LYS A 228 -0.30 -0.79 -22.09
N GLN A 229 0.68 -1.46 -21.48
CA GLN A 229 1.97 -1.76 -22.10
C GLN A 229 2.02 -3.23 -22.57
N THR A 230 2.49 -3.43 -23.80
CA THR A 230 2.38 -4.70 -24.53
C THR A 230 3.66 -5.55 -24.53
N ALA A 231 4.82 -5.00 -24.17
CA ALA A 231 6.10 -5.72 -24.15
C ALA A 231 6.72 -5.82 -22.75
N TYR A 232 7.45 -6.91 -22.50
CA TYR A 232 8.30 -7.18 -21.34
C TYR A 232 9.77 -7.08 -21.70
#